data_AF-A0A2D6SSW1-F1
#
_entry.id   AF-A0A2D6SSW1-F1
#
_cell.length_a   1.000
_cell.length_b   1.000
_cell.length_c   1.000
_cell.angle_alpha   90.00
_cell.angle_beta   90.00
_cell.angle_gamma   90.00
#
_symmetry.space_group_name_H-M   'P 1'
#
loop_
_entity.id
_entity.type
_entity.pdbx_description
1 polymer ?
#
loop_
_entity_poly.entity_id
_entity_poly.type
_entity_poly.pdbx_seq_one_letter_code
_entity_poly.pdbx_strand_id
1 'polypeptide(L)' 'MRFLRFFSRNKFQGVCEVSTGETSAYDRVNDYGSIKIGLASPHDIRGWSFGEVKKPETINYRTYRPERDGLFCERI' A
#
# COMPACT_ATOMS: atom_id res chain seq x y z
N MET A 1 21.26 5.51 19.49
CA MET A 1 19.86 5.36 19.02
C MET A 1 18.99 6.35 19.78
N ARG A 2 18.69 7.51 19.19
CA ARG A 2 17.78 8.51 19.77
C ARG A 2 16.54 8.61 18.89
N PHE A 3 15.40 8.26 19.49
CA PHE A 3 14.05 8.34 18.94
C PHE A 3 13.75 9.80 18.58
N LEU A 4 13.51 10.09 17.29
CA LEU A 4 13.14 11.44 16.85
C LEU A 4 11.64 11.64 17.14
N ARG A 5 11.33 12.47 18.14
CA ARG A 5 10.06 13.20 18.19
C ARG A 5 10.14 14.32 17.15
N PHE A 6 9.16 14.44 16.26
CA PHE A 6 8.78 15.73 15.70
C PHE A 6 7.35 15.67 15.18
N PHE A 7 6.39 15.90 16.08
CA PHE A 7 5.02 16.23 15.72
C PHE A 7 4.84 17.73 16.00
N SER A 8 5.17 18.58 15.03
CA SER A 8 4.81 20.00 15.03
C SER A 8 5.15 20.65 13.69
N ARG A 9 4.13 20.91 12.87
CA ARG A 9 3.72 22.27 12.46
C ARG A 9 2.72 22.19 11.31
N ASN A 10 1.49 22.58 11.65
CA ASN A 10 0.54 23.19 10.73
C ASN A 10 1.21 24.36 9.98
N LYS A 11 1.31 24.26 8.64
CA LYS A 11 1.09 25.35 7.67
C LYS A 11 1.32 24.80 6.26
N PHE A 12 0.26 24.62 5.47
CA PHE A 12 0.40 24.54 4.02
C PHE A 12 -0.62 25.47 3.39
N GLN A 13 -0.14 26.65 3.04
CA GLN A 13 -0.80 27.58 2.13
C GLN A 13 0.17 27.70 0.95
N GLY A 14 -0.34 27.48 -0.26
CA GLY A 14 0.48 27.55 -1.48
C GLY A 14 -0.20 26.87 -2.64
N VAL A 15 -1.19 27.54 -3.22
CA VAL A 15 -1.69 27.22 -4.56
C VAL A 15 -0.70 27.85 -5.54
N CYS A 16 -0.05 27.05 -6.38
CA CYS A 16 0.73 27.51 -7.52
C CYS A 16 -0.05 27.10 -8.78
N GLU A 17 -0.62 28.05 -9.49
CA GLU A 17 -1.11 27.81 -10.85
C GLU A 17 0.09 27.54 -11.76
N VAL A 18 0.06 26.43 -12.50
CA VAL A 18 1.04 26.16 -13.56
C VAL A 18 0.28 25.92 -14.86
N SER A 19 0.53 26.83 -15.80
CA SER A 19 0.09 26.85 -17.18
C SER A 19 0.46 25.58 -17.94
N THR A 20 -0.52 25.06 -18.70
CA THR A 20 -0.46 23.88 -19.56
C THR A 20 0.54 24.01 -20.71
N GLY A 21 1.33 22.95 -20.93
CA GLY A 21 2.11 22.76 -22.16
C GLY A 21 2.92 21.46 -22.16
N GLU A 22 2.72 20.64 -23.21
CA GLU A 22 3.45 19.43 -23.65
C GLU A 22 2.91 18.04 -23.23
N THR A 23 2.33 17.34 -24.22
CA THR A 23 1.69 16.01 -24.14
C THR A 23 2.68 14.91 -24.55
N SER A 24 3.11 14.06 -23.62
CA SER A 24 3.81 12.80 -23.93
C SER A 24 3.75 11.84 -22.73
N ALA A 25 3.08 10.69 -22.90
CA ALA A 25 3.07 9.48 -22.03
C ALA A 25 2.75 9.61 -20.52
N TYR A 26 2.61 10.81 -19.96
CA TYR A 26 2.28 11.06 -18.56
C TYR A 26 0.79 11.33 -18.30
N ASP A 27 -0.08 11.31 -19.32
CA ASP A 27 -1.52 11.60 -19.14
C ASP A 27 -2.21 10.64 -18.16
N ARG A 28 -1.76 9.38 -18.08
CA ARG A 28 -2.25 8.40 -17.09
C ARG A 28 -1.91 8.77 -15.64
N VAL A 29 -0.86 9.58 -15.44
CA VAL A 29 -0.42 10.02 -14.10
C VAL A 29 -1.30 11.17 -13.61
N ASN A 30 -1.84 11.97 -14.54
CA ASN A 30 -2.75 13.07 -14.22
C ASN A 30 -4.22 12.63 -14.04
N ASP A 31 -4.57 11.37 -14.35
CA ASP A 31 -5.91 10.82 -14.07
C ASP A 31 -6.25 10.84 -12.57
N TYR A 32 -5.22 10.88 -11.70
CA TYR A 32 -5.37 10.96 -10.24
C TYR A 32 -4.94 12.32 -9.73
N GLY A 33 -5.90 13.25 -9.59
CA GLY A 33 -5.61 14.64 -9.20
C GLY A 33 -5.03 14.85 -7.79
N SER A 34 -5.11 13.84 -6.91
CA SER A 34 -4.38 13.85 -5.63
C SER A 34 -4.31 12.45 -5.03
N ILE A 35 -3.18 12.12 -4.37
CA ILE A 35 -3.01 10.89 -3.59
C ILE A 35 -2.97 11.27 -2.12
N LYS A 36 -3.79 10.61 -1.30
CA LYS A 36 -3.80 10.79 0.15
C LYS A 36 -3.23 9.53 0.81
N ILE A 37 -2.26 9.72 1.69
CA ILE A 37 -1.70 8.66 2.53
C ILE A 37 -2.25 8.87 3.93
N GLY A 38 -2.84 7.83 4.51
CA GLY A 38 -3.43 7.84 5.85
C GLY A 38 -3.12 6.55 6.59
N LEU A 39 -3.33 6.57 7.90
CA LEU A 39 -3.26 5.35 8.71
C LEU A 39 -4.51 4.52 8.46
N ALA A 40 -4.32 3.25 8.11
CA ALA A 40 -5.41 2.29 7.97
C ALA A 40 -5.93 1.85 9.34
N SER A 41 -7.24 1.72 9.50
CA SER A 41 -7.81 1.14 10.71
C SER A 41 -7.69 -0.40 10.69
N PRO A 42 -7.72 -1.08 11.85
CA PRO A 42 -7.73 -2.55 11.90
C PRO A 42 -8.92 -3.18 11.16
N HIS A 43 -10.02 -2.45 11.00
CA HIS A 43 -11.19 -2.91 10.24
C HIS A 43 -10.91 -2.85 8.74
N ASP A 44 -10.29 -1.76 8.26
CA ASP A 44 -9.94 -1.61 6.84
C ASP A 44 -8.93 -2.69 6.40
N ILE A 45 -7.93 -2.97 7.23
CA ILE A 45 -6.92 -4.01 6.96
C ILE A 45 -7.59 -5.38 6.80
N ARG A 46 -8.58 -5.69 7.64
CA ARG A 46 -9.36 -6.94 7.54
C ARG A 46 -10.29 -6.96 6.34
N GLY A 47 -10.79 -5.81 5.91
CA GLY A 47 -11.59 -5.68 4.68
C GLY A 47 -10.77 -5.91 3.40
N TRP A 48 -9.48 -5.59 3.43
CA TRP A 48 -8.56 -5.87 2.31
C TRP A 48 -8.02 -7.29 2.30
N SER A 49 -8.04 -7.98 3.45
CA SER A 49 -7.55 -9.35 3.55
C SER A 49 -8.59 -10.36 3.06
N PHE A 50 -8.16 -11.29 2.20
CA PHE A 50 -8.99 -12.37 1.66
C PHE A 50 -8.94 -13.66 2.50
N GLY A 51 -8.03 -13.72 3.48
CA GLY A 51 -7.88 -14.85 4.39
C GLY A 51 -6.82 -14.62 5.46
N GLU A 52 -6.76 -15.52 6.44
CA GLU A 52 -5.77 -15.50 7.52
C GLU A 52 -4.71 -16.60 7.29
N VAL A 53 -3.43 -16.22 7.34
CA VAL A 53 -2.30 -17.17 7.31
C VAL A 53 -2.01 -17.62 8.74
N LYS A 54 -2.16 -18.91 9.02
CA LYS A 54 -1.98 -19.46 10.38
C LYS A 54 -0.59 -20.03 10.60
N LYS A 55 0.07 -20.44 9.53
CA LYS A 55 1.35 -21.11 9.61
C LYS A 55 2.40 -20.46 8.71
N PRO A 56 3.68 -20.46 9.11
CA PRO A 56 4.75 -19.83 8.35
C PRO A 56 5.25 -20.65 7.16
N GLU A 57 4.58 -21.77 6.80
CA GLU A 57 5.03 -22.58 5.66
C GLU A 57 4.69 -21.93 4.31
N THR A 58 5.54 -22.19 3.32
CA THR A 58 5.42 -21.63 1.98
C THR A 58 5.08 -22.74 0.97
N ILE A 59 6.09 -23.26 0.28
CA ILE A 59 5.95 -24.29 -0.75
C ILE A 59 6.74 -25.51 -0.30
N ASN A 60 6.16 -26.69 -0.51
CA ASN A 60 6.83 -27.94 -0.23
C ASN A 60 8.02 -28.16 -1.18
N TYR A 61 9.19 -28.49 -0.64
CA TYR A 61 10.40 -28.66 -1.43
C TYR A 61 10.38 -29.86 -2.38
N ARG A 62 9.55 -30.89 -2.14
CA ARG A 62 9.46 -32.08 -3.00
C ARG A 62 8.37 -31.99 -4.05
N THR A 63 7.18 -31.56 -3.62
CA THR A 63 5.98 -31.60 -4.47
C THR A 63 5.73 -30.27 -5.16
N TYR A 64 6.44 -29.20 -4.78
CA TYR A 64 6.19 -27.82 -5.22
C TYR A 64 4.74 -27.37 -5.03
N ARG A 65 3.99 -28.07 -4.16
CA ARG A 65 2.62 -27.70 -3.84
C ARG A 65 2.62 -26.68 -2.70
N PRO A 66 1.77 -25.65 -2.78
CA PRO A 66 1.55 -24.76 -1.66
C PRO A 66 0.94 -25.53 -0.50
N GLU A 67 1.38 -25.23 0.71
CA GLU A 67 0.84 -25.85 1.93
C GLU A 67 -0.53 -25.24 2.27
N ARG A 68 -1.42 -26.06 2.82
CA ARG A 68 -2.75 -25.60 3.28
C ARG A 68 -2.57 -24.72 4.52
N ASP A 69 -3.21 -23.54 4.49
CA ASP A 69 -3.11 -22.50 5.53
C ASP A 69 -1.73 -21.83 5.66
N GLY A 70 -0.84 -22.07 4.68
CA GLY A 70 0.45 -21.41 4.54
C GLY A 70 0.37 -20.10 3.76
N LEU A 71 1.51 -19.41 3.61
CA LEU A 71 1.60 -18.10 2.97
C LEU A 71 1.11 -18.09 1.51
N PHE A 72 1.25 -19.21 0.81
CA PHE A 72 0.87 -19.37 -0.60
C PHE A 72 -0.37 -20.26 -0.80
N CYS A 73 -1.23 -20.39 0.22
CA CYS A 73 -2.42 -21.23 0.11
C CYS A 73 -3.35 -20.71 -0.99
N GLU A 74 -3.80 -21.59 -1.89
CA GLU A 74 -4.66 -21.25 -3.05
C GLU A 74 -6.03 -20.65 -2.68
N ARG A 75 -6.42 -20.70 -1.41
CA ARG A 75 -7.70 -20.20 -0.90
C ARG A 75 -7.66 -18.74 -0.45
N ILE A 76 -6.46 -18.17 -0.28
CA ILE A 76 -6.23 -16.81 0.22
C ILE A 76 -6.06 -15.87 -0.96
#